data_AF-X1V9Z7-F1
#
_entry.id   AF-X1V9Z7-F1
#
_cell.length_a   1.000
_cell.length_b   1.000
_cell.length_c   1.000
_cell.angle_alpha   90.00
_cell.angle_beta   90.00
_cell.angle_gamma   90.00
#
_symmetry.space_group_name_H-M   'P 1'
#
loop_
_entity.id
_entity.type
_entity.pdbx_description
1 polymer ?
#
loop_
_entity_poly.entity_id
_entity_poly.type
_entity_poly.pdbx_seq_one_letter_code
_entity_poly.pdbx_strand_id
1 'polypeptide(L)' 'MGPRFGNPEDSRPYFIETRKIFKKIKALNLPRVEMKYLSMGMTNSYQIAIEEKANMVRIGTLIFGKRNYKN' A
#
# COMPACT_ATOMS: atom_id res chain seq x y z
N MET A 1 -4.45 7.39 -1.21
CA MET A 1 -4.36 6.38 -2.30
C MET A 1 -3.45 6.95 -3.37
N GLY A 2 -2.52 6.15 -3.90
CA GLY A 2 -1.66 6.59 -5.02
C GLY A 2 -2.43 6.64 -6.34
N PRO A 3 -1.95 7.40 -7.33
CA PRO A 3 -2.62 7.52 -8.61
C PRO A 3 -2.69 6.15 -9.33
N ARG A 4 -3.76 5.92 -10.08
CA ARG A 4 -3.94 4.68 -10.87
C ARG A 4 -2.93 4.55 -12.00
N PHE A 5 -2.45 5.68 -12.50
CA PHE A 5 -1.58 5.82 -13.66
C PHE A 5 -0.41 6.75 -13.29
N GLY A 6 0.68 6.68 -14.03
CA GLY A 6 1.94 7.38 -13.71
C GLY A 6 3.02 6.42 -13.26
N ASN A 7 4.21 6.97 -12.96
CA ASN A 7 5.35 6.17 -12.56
C ASN A 7 5.10 5.58 -11.15
N PRO A 8 5.18 4.25 -10.96
CA PRO A 8 5.04 3.63 -9.65
C PRO A 8 5.97 4.21 -8.58
N GLU A 9 7.16 4.66 -8.98
CA GLU A 9 8.15 5.28 -8.10
C GLU A 9 7.65 6.57 -7.43
N ASP A 10 6.71 7.29 -8.06
CA ASP A 10 6.09 8.48 -7.48
C ASP A 10 5.34 8.15 -6.18
N SER A 11 5.00 6.88 -5.95
CA SER A 11 4.40 6.40 -4.70
C SER A 11 5.41 6.20 -3.56
N ARG A 12 6.71 6.06 -3.86
CA ARG A 12 7.74 5.70 -2.86
C ARG A 12 7.83 6.68 -1.69
N PRO A 13 7.84 8.02 -1.89
CA PRO A 13 7.88 8.96 -0.77
C PRO A 13 6.73 8.75 0.22
N TYR A 14 5.54 8.46 -0.30
CA TYR A 14 4.36 8.22 0.53
C TYR A 14 4.44 6.88 1.29
N PHE A 15 5.01 5.83 0.69
CA PHE A 15 5.22 4.56 1.38
C PHE A 15 6.26 4.68 2.50
N ILE A 16 7.33 5.45 2.27
CA ILE A 16 8.33 5.77 3.31
C ILE A 16 7.66 6.47 4.50
N GLU A 17 6.87 7.53 4.24
CA GLU A 17 6.18 8.26 5.31
C GLU A 17 5.12 7.40 6.01
N THR A 18 4.35 6.61 5.27
CA THR A 18 3.37 5.68 5.84
C THR A 18 4.04 4.67 6.77
N ARG A 19 5.18 4.10 6.36
CA ARG A 19 5.97 3.19 7.20
C ARG A 19 6.50 3.87 8.46
N LYS A 20 6.96 5.13 8.37
CA LYS A 20 7.40 5.90 9.53
C LYS A 20 6.25 6.10 10.52
N ILE A 21 5.08 6.51 10.05
CA ILE A 21 3.89 6.70 10.90
C ILE A 21 3.45 5.36 11.52
N PHE A 22 3.41 4.29 10.73
CA PHE A 22 3.08 2.95 11.21
C PHE A 22 4.00 2.52 12.36
N LYS A 23 5.31 2.71 12.22
CA LYS A 23 6.29 2.40 13.29
C LYS A 23 6.09 3.28 14.51
N LYS A 24 5.84 4.58 14.34
CA LYS A 24 5.57 5.51 15.44
C LYS A 24 4.35 5.06 16.24
N ILE A 25 3.22 4.79 15.59
CA ILE A 25 1.99 4.35 16.26
C ILE A 25 2.20 2.98 16.91
N LYS A 26 2.89 2.05 16.25
CA LYS A 26 3.22 0.74 16.82
C LYS A 26 4.03 0.87 18.12
N ALA A 27 4.97 1.80 18.18
CA ALA A 27 5.80 2.04 19.36
C ALA A 27 5.03 2.67 20.54
N LEU A 28 3.88 3.32 20.30
CA LEU A 28 3.05 3.88 21.37
C LEU A 28 2.39 2.81 22.24
N ASN A 29 2.35 1.54 21.80
CA ASN A 29 1.75 0.41 22.53
C ASN A 29 0.37 0.75 23.12
N LEU A 30 -0.49 1.38 22.31
CA LEU A 30 -1.79 1.84 22.75
C LEU A 30 -2.67 0.65 23.17
N PRO A 31 -3.38 0.75 24.32
CA PRO A 31 -4.23 -0.33 24.79
C PRO A 31 -5.34 -0.64 23.77
N ARG A 32 -5.51 -1.93 23.47
CA ARG A 32 -6.48 -2.46 22.48
C ARG A 32 -6.21 -2.06 21.02
N VAL A 33 -5.00 -1.63 20.68
CA VAL A 33 -4.59 -1.35 19.29
C VAL A 33 -3.43 -2.28 18.89
N GLU A 34 -3.60 -3.01 17.79
CA GLU A 34 -2.54 -3.85 17.21
C GLU A 34 -2.15 -3.35 15.82
N MET A 35 -0.90 -2.88 15.70
CA MET A 35 -0.32 -2.48 14.41
C MET A 35 0.29 -3.72 13.71
N LYS A 36 -0.57 -4.63 13.27
CA LYS A 36 -0.19 -5.88 12.60
C LYS A 36 0.14 -5.70 11.13
N TYR A 37 -0.65 -4.89 10.43
CA TYR A 37 -0.56 -4.79 8.97
C TYR A 37 -0.21 -3.39 8.47
N LEU A 38 0.84 -3.32 7.65
CA LEU A 38 1.17 -2.18 6.81
C LEU A 38 0.59 -2.43 5.42
N SER A 39 -0.70 -2.09 5.27
CA SER A 39 -1.44 -2.28 4.02
C SER A 39 -1.21 -1.12 3.05
N MET A 40 -0.34 -1.32 2.07
CA MET A 40 -0.06 -0.32 1.04
C MET A 40 0.37 -0.98 -0.27
N GLY A 41 0.29 -0.25 -1.38
CA GLY A 41 0.49 -0.79 -2.72
C GLY A 41 -0.80 -1.35 -3.34
N MET A 42 -1.02 -0.98 -4.60
CA MET A 42 -2.08 -1.54 -5.46
C MET A 42 -1.44 -2.15 -6.70
N THR A 43 -2.24 -2.66 -7.65
CA THR A 43 -1.75 -3.27 -8.90
C THR A 43 -0.58 -2.53 -9.57
N ASN A 44 -0.58 -1.20 -9.62
CA ASN A 44 0.49 -0.43 -10.29
C ASN A 44 1.74 -0.22 -9.40
N SER A 45 1.64 -0.33 -8.08
CA SER A 45 2.70 0.10 -7.14
C SER A 45 3.07 -0.92 -6.07
N TYR A 46 2.56 -2.15 -6.17
CA TYR A 46 2.75 -3.18 -5.14
C TYR A 46 4.21 -3.62 -4.99
N GLN A 47 5.01 -3.61 -6.05
CA GLN A 47 6.44 -3.95 -5.99
C GLN A 47 7.19 -2.92 -5.14
N ILE A 48 7.01 -1.63 -5.44
CA ILE A 48 7.58 -0.52 -4.65
C ILE A 48 7.08 -0.58 -3.20
N ALA A 49 5.81 -0.91 -2.98
CA ALA A 49 5.27 -1.08 -1.63
C ALA A 49 5.97 -2.22 -0.86
N ILE A 50 6.28 -3.35 -1.50
CA ILE A 50 7.01 -4.47 -0.90
C ILE A 50 8.45 -4.07 -0.56
N GLU A 51 9.13 -3.35 -1.45
CA GLU A 51 10.46 -2.79 -1.18
C GLU A 51 10.44 -1.88 0.07
N GLU A 52 9.40 -1.06 0.19
CA GLU A 52 9.12 -0.20 1.33
C GLU A 52 8.45 -0.94 2.52
N LYS A 53 8.55 -2.27 2.56
CA LYS A 53 8.19 -3.15 3.69
C LYS A 53 6.69 -3.29 3.96
N ALA A 54 5.82 -3.09 2.97
CA ALA A 54 4.43 -3.51 3.07
C ALA A 54 4.35 -5.01 3.37
N ASN A 55 3.45 -5.41 4.27
CA ASN A 55 3.15 -6.82 4.56
C ASN A 55 1.74 -7.22 4.11
N MET A 56 1.02 -6.29 3.48
CA MET A 56 -0.24 -6.53 2.80
C MET A 56 -0.32 -5.60 1.58
N VAL A 57 -0.61 -6.16 0.42
CA VAL A 57 -0.84 -5.42 -0.84
C VAL A 57 -2.27 -5.69 -1.34
N ARG A 58 -2.81 -4.77 -2.14
CA ARG A 58 -4.20 -4.86 -2.64
C ARG A 58 -4.23 -4.95 -4.16
N ILE A 59 -4.29 -6.18 -4.68
CA ILE A 59 -4.19 -6.44 -6.12
C ILE A 59 -5.58 -6.69 -6.71
N GLY A 60 -5.97 -5.89 -7.70
CA GLY A 60 -7.25 -6.00 -8.38
C GLY A 60 -7.07 -6.41 -9.85
N THR A 61 -6.81 -5.42 -10.71
CA THR A 61 -6.71 -5.61 -12.17
C THR A 61 -5.72 -6.69 -12.62
N LEU A 62 -4.64 -6.95 -11.87
CA LEU A 62 -3.68 -8.00 -12.23
C LEU A 62 -4.25 -9.41 -11.99
N ILE A 63 -5.15 -9.57 -11.02
CA ILE A 63 -5.82 -10.84 -10.73
C ILE A 63 -7.05 -11.01 -11.61
N PHE A 64 -7.88 -9.96 -11.71
CA PHE A 64 -9.22 -10.06 -12.31
C PHE A 64 -9.33 -9.47 -13.72
N GLY A 65 -8.25 -8.89 -14.27
CA GLY A 65 -8.27 -8.19 -15.54
C GLY A 65 -8.93 -6.80 -15.48
N LYS A 66 -9.05 -6.16 -16.66
CA LYS A 66 -9.74 -4.88 -16.80
C LYS A 66 -11.25 -5.07 -16.59
N ARG A 67 -11.92 -4.04 -16.07
CA ARG A 67 -13.38 -4.03 -15.99
C ARG A 67 -13.98 -4.01 -17.40
N ASN A 68 -14.92 -4.91 -17.66
CA ASN A 68 -15.72 -4.91 -18.87
C ASN A 68 -16.90 -3.97 -18.66
N TYR A 69 -16.91 -2.85 -19.40
CA TYR A 69 -18.01 -1.88 -19.39
C TYR A 69 -18.98 -2.10 -20.57
N LYS A 70 -19.09 -3.33 -21.08
CA LYS A 70 -20.10 -3.63 -22.09
C LYS A 70 -21.48 -3.53 -21.43
N ASN A 71 -22.30 -2.59 -21.93
CA ASN A 71 -23.74 -2.57 -21.72
C ASN A 71 -24.37 -3.80 -22.35
#